data_AF-A0A973SU47-F1
#
_entry.id   AF-A0A973SU47-F1
#
_cell.length_a   1.000
_cell.length_b   1.000
_cell.length_c   1.000
_cell.angle_alpha   90.00
_cell.angle_beta   90.00
_cell.angle_gamma   90.00
#
_symmetry.space_group_name_H-M   'P 1'
#
loop_
_entity.id
_entity.type
_entity.pdbx_description
1 polymer ?
#
loop_
_entity_poly.entity_id
_entity_poly.type
_entity_poly.pdbx_seq_one_letter_code
_entity_poly.pdbx_strand_id
1 'polypeptide(L)'
;DFAVVSLANAEPGGIPFNQAVLRWALEHYLGVVDGDPEPLPYDAGRAAELAGSYGNDVMDLVIADHGDGLTLAAGIKAEIRAAARGEMPPDVPPSGLGLLPGDEYLVTEGSMRGQRGYATRDAAGRITGVDLAGRLFPRAGR
;
A
#
# COMPACT_ATOMS: atom_id res chain seq x y z
N ASP A 1 22.20 20.11 6.77
CA ASP A 1 22.77 19.51 5.55
C ASP A 1 22.94 18.01 5.72
N PHE A 2 21.91 17.23 5.38
CA PHE A 2 21.95 15.77 5.44
C PHE A 2 21.04 15.21 4.33
N ALA A 3 21.52 14.19 3.63
CA ALA A 3 20.75 13.45 2.64
C ALA A 3 21.23 11.99 2.60
N VAL A 4 20.30 11.06 2.42
CA VAL A 4 20.57 9.64 2.23
C VAL A 4 19.82 9.14 1.00
N VAL A 5 20.49 8.34 0.17
CA VAL A 5 19.90 7.68 -1.00
C VAL A 5 20.28 6.21 -0.95
N SER A 6 19.28 5.33 -1.05
CA SER A 6 19.45 3.88 -1.14
C SER A 6 18.74 3.36 -2.38
N LEU A 7 19.39 2.49 -3.12
CA LEU A 7 18.87 1.85 -4.33
C LEU A 7 19.04 0.34 -4.18
N ALA A 8 17.96 -0.41 -4.41
CA ALA A 8 17.95 -1.86 -4.36
C ALA A 8 17.20 -2.41 -5.58
N ASN A 9 17.71 -3.49 -6.16
CA ASN A 9 17.15 -4.17 -7.33
C ASN A 9 16.72 -5.63 -7.03
N ALA A 10 16.55 -5.97 -5.75
CA ALA A 10 16.14 -7.31 -5.32
C ALA A 10 14.63 -7.37 -5.06
N GLU A 11 13.99 -8.45 -5.53
CA GLU A 11 12.60 -8.78 -5.25
C GLU A 11 12.48 -10.28 -4.91
N PRO A 12 11.83 -10.66 -3.77
CA PRO A 12 11.33 -9.78 -2.70
C PRO A 12 12.49 -9.15 -1.88
N GLY A 13 12.22 -8.00 -1.23
CA GLY A 13 13.12 -7.45 -0.21
C GLY A 13 13.71 -6.06 -0.45
N GLY A 14 13.52 -5.45 -1.62
CA GLY A 14 14.02 -4.10 -1.91
C GLY A 14 13.42 -3.01 -1.00
N ILE A 15 12.10 -3.05 -0.77
CA ILE A 15 11.40 -2.12 0.14
C ILE A 15 11.92 -2.22 1.58
N PRO A 16 11.90 -3.39 2.25
CA PRO A 16 12.36 -3.47 3.64
C PRO A 16 13.85 -3.15 3.78
N PHE A 17 14.69 -3.45 2.78
CA PHE A 17 16.09 -3.04 2.78
C PHE A 17 16.25 -1.51 2.78
N ASN A 18 15.59 -0.82 1.85
CA ASN A 18 15.67 0.63 1.75
C ASN A 18 15.13 1.32 3.01
N GLN A 19 14.05 0.78 3.59
CA GLN A 19 13.52 1.27 4.87
C GLN A 19 14.53 1.08 6.01
N ALA A 20 15.19 -0.08 6.11
CA ALA A 20 16.18 -0.33 7.14
C ALA A 20 17.40 0.61 7.02
N VAL A 21 17.88 0.87 5.80
CA VAL A 21 18.97 1.83 5.55
C VAL A 21 18.57 3.24 5.97
N LEU A 22 17.36 3.68 5.61
CA LEU A 22 16.85 5.00 5.99
C LEU A 22 16.75 5.15 7.51
N ARG A 23 16.12 4.19 8.19
CA ARG A 23 15.96 4.22 9.66
C ARG A 23 17.30 4.27 10.36
N TRP A 24 18.22 3.39 9.96
CA TRP A 24 19.57 3.37 10.53
C TRP A 24 20.27 4.71 10.33
N ALA A 25 20.16 5.33 9.14
CA ALA A 25 20.80 6.60 8.86
C ALA A 25 20.17 7.76 9.67
N LEU A 26 18.85 7.80 9.80
CA LEU A 26 18.15 8.80 10.62
C LEU A 26 18.53 8.69 12.09
N GLU A 27 18.55 7.47 12.63
CA GLU A 27 18.91 7.23 14.03
C GLU A 27 20.39 7.58 14.27
N HIS A 28 21.30 7.08 13.43
CA HIS A 28 22.73 7.21 13.65
C HIS A 28 23.25 8.63 13.45
N TYR A 29 22.76 9.34 12.43
CA TYR A 29 23.28 10.67 12.08
C TYR A 29 22.46 11.82 12.64
N LEU A 30 21.17 11.62 12.88
CA LEU A 30 20.27 12.68 13.37
C LEU A 30 19.66 12.39 14.76
N GLY A 31 19.86 11.19 15.31
CA GLY A 31 19.20 10.77 16.56
C GLY A 31 17.68 10.62 16.42
N VAL A 32 17.17 10.53 15.18
CA VAL A 32 15.74 10.44 14.88
C VAL A 32 15.35 8.98 14.72
N VAL A 33 14.44 8.49 15.57
CA VAL A 33 13.87 7.16 15.46
C VAL A 33 12.64 7.22 14.55
N ASP A 34 12.74 6.60 13.38
CA ASP A 34 11.63 6.44 12.43
C ASP A 34 11.02 5.03 12.59
N GLY A 35 10.00 4.93 13.43
CA GLY A 35 9.28 3.68 13.72
C GLY A 35 8.15 3.40 12.74
N ASP A 36 7.83 2.12 12.54
CA ASP A 36 6.59 1.76 11.85
C ASP A 36 5.39 2.30 12.66
N PRO A 37 4.41 2.95 12.00
CA PRO A 37 3.21 3.36 12.70
C PRO A 37 2.40 2.11 13.09
N GLU A 38 1.93 2.08 14.33
CA GLU A 38 1.10 0.97 14.79
C GLU A 38 -0.32 1.07 14.23
N PRO A 39 -0.84 0.00 13.60
CA PRO A 39 -2.24 -0.05 13.17
C PRO A 39 -3.20 0.22 14.32
N LEU A 40 -4.27 0.94 14.01
CA LEU A 40 -5.40 1.09 14.90
C LEU A 40 -6.12 -0.25 15.08
N PRO A 41 -6.79 -0.45 16.22
CA PRO A 41 -7.73 -1.56 16.37
C PRO A 41 -8.75 -1.59 15.24
N TYR A 42 -9.20 -2.80 14.88
CA TYR A 42 -10.22 -2.97 13.85
C TYR A 42 -11.47 -2.15 14.15
N ASP A 43 -11.93 -1.41 13.15
CA ASP A 43 -13.15 -0.63 13.16
C ASP A 43 -14.00 -1.05 11.95
N ALA A 44 -15.13 -1.70 12.20
CA ALA A 44 -15.99 -2.23 11.15
C ALA A 44 -16.55 -1.13 10.22
N GLY A 45 -16.82 0.07 10.73
CA GLY A 45 -17.35 1.17 9.93
C GLY A 45 -16.32 1.68 8.93
N ARG A 46 -15.10 1.91 9.39
CA ARG A 46 -13.98 2.35 8.55
C ARG A 46 -13.50 1.25 7.61
N ALA A 47 -13.50 0.00 8.07
CA ALA A 47 -13.15 -1.16 7.26
C ALA A 47 -14.14 -1.33 6.09
N ALA A 48 -15.44 -1.31 6.38
CA ALA A 48 -16.48 -1.40 5.36
C ALA A 48 -16.45 -0.21 4.38
N GLU A 49 -16.12 0.99 4.86
CA GLU A 49 -15.97 2.16 3.99
C GLU A 49 -14.77 2.01 3.03
N LEU A 50 -13.61 1.57 3.54
CA LEU A 50 -12.40 1.39 2.72
C LEU A 50 -12.49 0.17 1.80
N ALA A 51 -13.22 -0.87 2.17
CA ALA A 51 -13.38 -2.06 1.36
C ALA A 51 -13.99 -1.75 -0.03
N GLY A 52 -13.54 -2.49 -1.03
CA GLY A 52 -14.01 -2.38 -2.39
C GLY A 52 -12.92 -2.61 -3.44
N SER A 53 -13.33 -2.42 -4.70
CA SER A 53 -12.46 -2.51 -5.85
C SER A 53 -12.01 -1.12 -6.29
N TYR A 54 -10.74 -1.04 -6.67
CA TYR A 54 -10.07 0.14 -7.15
C TYR A 54 -9.27 -0.24 -8.40
N GLY A 55 -9.03 0.71 -9.29
CA GLY A 55 -8.27 0.42 -10.49
C GLY A 55 -7.84 1.67 -11.23
N ASN A 56 -6.64 1.63 -11.78
CA ASN A 56 -6.16 2.61 -12.74
C ASN A 56 -6.06 1.94 -14.14
N ASP A 57 -5.42 2.60 -15.09
CA ASP A 57 -5.34 2.10 -16.48
C ASP A 57 -4.55 0.79 -16.62
N VAL A 58 -3.76 0.40 -15.60
CA VAL A 58 -2.83 -0.73 -15.68
C VAL A 58 -3.16 -1.85 -14.71
N MET A 59 -3.66 -1.51 -13.52
CA MET A 59 -3.79 -2.45 -12.40
C MET A 59 -5.15 -2.34 -11.73
N ASP A 60 -5.63 -3.48 -11.25
CA ASP A 60 -6.75 -3.59 -10.32
C ASP A 60 -6.21 -3.82 -8.90
N LEU A 61 -6.93 -3.28 -7.93
CA LEU A 61 -6.63 -3.37 -6.50
C LEU A 61 -7.92 -3.67 -5.76
N VAL A 62 -7.88 -4.65 -4.86
CA VAL A 62 -9.03 -5.04 -4.04
C VAL A 62 -8.64 -4.92 -2.58
N ILE A 63 -9.41 -4.15 -1.81
CA ILE A 63 -9.38 -4.15 -0.35
C ILE A 63 -10.60 -4.93 0.12
N ALA A 64 -10.37 -6.04 0.81
CA ALA A 64 -11.42 -6.89 1.35
C ALA A 64 -11.47 -6.80 2.88
N ASP A 65 -12.68 -6.74 3.42
CA ASP A 65 -12.97 -6.80 4.86
C ASP A 65 -13.42 -8.21 5.23
N HIS A 66 -12.76 -8.80 6.23
CA HIS A 66 -13.03 -10.14 6.72
C HIS A 66 -13.77 -10.16 8.07
N GLY A 67 -14.12 -9.00 8.62
CA GLY A 67 -14.86 -8.86 9.89
C GLY A 67 -13.97 -8.72 11.13
N ASP A 68 -12.68 -9.01 11.01
CA ASP A 68 -11.66 -8.84 12.05
C ASP A 68 -10.35 -8.22 11.51
N GLY A 69 -10.30 -7.94 10.21
CA GLY A 69 -9.13 -7.40 9.54
C GLY A 69 -9.40 -7.08 8.06
N LEU A 70 -8.49 -6.31 7.47
CA LEU A 70 -8.51 -5.98 6.05
C LEU A 70 -7.37 -6.72 5.34
N THR A 71 -7.59 -7.04 4.07
CA THR A 71 -6.52 -7.48 3.16
C THR A 71 -6.48 -6.64 1.90
N LEU A 72 -5.29 -6.41 1.37
CA LEU A 72 -5.06 -5.78 0.07
C LEU A 72 -4.49 -6.80 -0.91
N ALA A 73 -5.11 -6.90 -2.07
CA ALA A 73 -4.58 -7.62 -3.23
C ALA A 73 -4.46 -6.64 -4.41
N ALA A 74 -3.49 -6.85 -5.28
CA ALA A 74 -3.32 -6.03 -6.47
C ALA A 74 -2.83 -6.88 -7.64
N GLY A 75 -3.30 -6.60 -8.84
CA GLY A 75 -2.92 -7.35 -10.04
C GLY A 75 -2.86 -6.48 -11.28
N ILE A 76 -2.06 -6.91 -12.25
CA ILE A 76 -2.04 -6.28 -13.57
C ILE A 76 -3.28 -6.75 -14.33
N LYS A 77 -4.01 -5.79 -14.91
CA LYS A 77 -5.23 -6.06 -15.68
C LYS A 77 -5.00 -7.11 -16.76
N ALA A 78 -5.98 -7.98 -16.97
CA ALA A 78 -5.85 -9.14 -17.84
C ALA A 78 -5.51 -8.76 -19.29
N GLU A 79 -6.10 -7.68 -19.80
CA GLU A 79 -5.83 -7.15 -21.13
C GLU A 79 -4.39 -6.63 -21.29
N ILE A 80 -3.81 -6.05 -20.23
CA ILE A 80 -2.42 -5.59 -20.22
C ILE A 80 -1.48 -6.79 -20.19
N ARG A 81 -1.79 -7.79 -19.36
CA ARG A 81 -1.02 -9.03 -19.28
C ARG A 81 -1.05 -9.80 -20.60
N ALA A 82 -2.20 -9.86 -21.28
CA ALA A 82 -2.35 -10.50 -22.58
C ALA A 82 -1.61 -9.78 -23.72
N ALA A 83 -1.48 -8.45 -23.64
CA ALA A 83 -0.75 -7.64 -24.60
C ALA A 83 0.78 -7.63 -24.38
N ALA A 84 1.27 -8.18 -23.26
CA ALA A 84 2.68 -8.17 -22.92
C ALA A 84 3.50 -9.07 -23.85
N ARG A 85 4.66 -8.56 -24.28
CA ARG A 85 5.60 -9.31 -25.14
C ARG A 85 6.61 -10.16 -24.36
N GLY A 86 6.51 -10.19 -23.03
CA GLY A 86 7.44 -10.88 -22.15
C GLY A 86 6.80 -11.25 -20.82
N GLU A 87 7.59 -11.86 -19.94
CA GLU A 87 7.14 -12.22 -18.60
C GLU A 87 6.81 -10.95 -17.80
N MET A 88 5.60 -10.91 -17.25
CA MET A 88 5.13 -9.83 -16.41
C MET A 88 5.23 -10.25 -14.95
N PRO A 89 5.45 -9.32 -14.01
CA PRO A 89 5.43 -9.62 -12.59
C PRO A 89 4.15 -10.38 -12.17
N PRO A 90 4.25 -11.28 -11.19
CA PRO A 90 3.07 -11.93 -10.63
C PRO A 90 2.17 -10.90 -9.93
N ASP A 91 0.90 -11.24 -9.79
CA ASP A 91 -0.02 -10.44 -8.98
C ASP A 91 0.36 -10.52 -7.50
N VAL A 92 0.06 -9.46 -6.76
CA VAL A 92 0.24 -9.40 -5.31
C VAL A 92 -0.94 -10.13 -4.65
N PRO A 93 -0.69 -11.26 -3.94
CA PRO A 93 -1.75 -11.97 -3.25
C PRO A 93 -2.30 -11.13 -2.08
N PRO A 94 -3.53 -11.45 -1.60
CA PRO A 94 -4.10 -10.79 -0.43
C PRO A 94 -3.12 -10.76 0.74
N SER A 95 -2.79 -9.56 1.19
CA SER A 95 -1.84 -9.29 2.26
C SER A 95 -2.52 -8.45 3.34
N GLY A 96 -2.22 -8.71 4.62
CA GLY A 96 -2.81 -7.98 5.74
C GLY A 96 -2.67 -6.46 5.60
N LEU A 97 -3.72 -5.73 5.99
CA LEU A 97 -3.79 -4.28 5.95
C LEU A 97 -4.34 -3.75 7.28
N GLY A 98 -3.63 -2.78 7.85
CA GLY A 98 -3.99 -2.07 9.08
C GLY A 98 -4.38 -0.62 8.79
N LEU A 99 -5.45 -0.14 9.44
CA LEU A 99 -5.84 1.26 9.37
C LEU A 99 -4.93 2.12 10.24
N LEU A 100 -4.60 3.32 9.77
CA LEU A 100 -3.89 4.34 10.53
C LEU A 100 -4.83 5.52 10.83
N PRO A 101 -4.43 6.49 11.68
CA PRO A 101 -5.20 7.72 11.87
C PRO A 101 -5.48 8.45 10.55
N GLY A 102 -6.63 9.14 10.48
CA GLY A 102 -7.05 9.83 9.25
C GLY A 102 -7.50 8.86 8.16
N ASP A 103 -6.99 9.05 6.95
CA ASP A 103 -7.29 8.21 5.78
C ASP A 103 -6.14 7.27 5.40
N GLU A 104 -5.15 7.14 6.27
CA GLU A 104 -3.97 6.34 6.00
C GLU A 104 -4.16 4.86 6.35
N TYR A 105 -3.33 4.02 5.73
CA TYR A 105 -3.21 2.60 6.06
C TYR A 105 -1.78 2.09 5.85
N LEU A 106 -1.52 0.92 6.40
CA LEU A 106 -0.25 0.20 6.34
C LEU A 106 -0.50 -1.24 5.89
N VAL A 107 0.27 -1.73 4.92
CA VAL A 107 0.32 -3.17 4.61
C VAL A 107 1.20 -3.85 5.66
N THR A 108 0.63 -4.80 6.39
CA THR A 108 1.27 -5.47 7.55
C THR A 108 1.95 -6.79 7.20
N GLU A 109 1.59 -7.40 6.08
CA GLU A 109 2.08 -8.72 5.66
C GLU A 109 2.43 -8.76 4.15
N GLY A 110 3.01 -9.87 3.69
CA GLY A 110 3.28 -10.11 2.27
C GLY A 110 4.44 -9.31 1.68
N SER A 111 4.54 -9.31 0.34
CA SER A 111 5.64 -8.69 -0.42
C SER A 111 5.65 -7.16 -0.31
N MET A 112 4.52 -6.56 0.06
CA MET A 112 4.36 -5.11 0.23
C MET A 112 4.37 -4.68 1.71
N ARG A 113 4.75 -5.56 2.64
CA ARG A 113 4.83 -5.21 4.06
C ARG A 113 5.63 -3.92 4.28
N GLY A 114 5.10 -3.03 5.11
CA GLY A 114 5.69 -1.71 5.39
C GLY A 114 5.27 -0.63 4.40
N GLN A 115 4.57 -0.97 3.31
CA GLN A 115 4.05 0.01 2.36
C GLN A 115 2.87 0.75 2.98
N ARG A 116 2.95 2.08 2.98
CA ARG A 116 1.86 2.97 3.36
C ARG A 116 1.06 3.41 2.15
N GLY A 117 -0.20 3.73 2.39
CA GLY A 117 -1.10 4.33 1.43
C GLY A 117 -2.13 5.18 2.15
N TYR A 118 -2.98 5.86 1.38
CA TYR A 118 -4.06 6.67 1.93
C TYR A 118 -5.27 6.70 1.00
N ALA A 119 -6.47 6.81 1.58
CA ALA A 119 -7.69 7.05 0.83
C ALA A 119 -7.80 8.52 0.42
N THR A 120 -8.28 8.76 -0.79
CA THR A 120 -8.66 10.08 -1.28
C THR A 120 -10.18 10.20 -1.22
N ARG A 121 -10.66 11.38 -0.81
CA ARG A 121 -12.10 11.66 -0.65
C ARG A 121 -12.57 12.79 -1.56
N ASP A 122 -13.85 12.76 -1.92
CA ASP A 122 -14.53 13.91 -2.54
C ASP A 122 -15.02 14.94 -1.51
N ALA A 123 -15.63 16.02 -2.01
CA ALA A 123 -16.19 17.09 -1.17
C ALA A 123 -17.37 16.62 -0.27
N ALA A 124 -17.99 15.48 -0.57
CA ALA A 124 -19.03 14.87 0.27
C ALA A 124 -18.44 13.90 1.30
N GLY A 125 -17.10 13.77 1.36
CA GLY A 125 -16.40 12.89 2.28
C GLY A 125 -16.37 11.43 1.84
N ARG A 126 -16.76 11.08 0.61
CA ARG A 126 -16.77 9.69 0.14
C ARG A 126 -15.41 9.31 -0.42
N ILE A 127 -14.93 8.09 -0.10
CA ILE A 127 -13.70 7.57 -0.68
C ILE A 127 -13.84 7.38 -2.20
N THR A 128 -13.05 8.11 -2.97
CA THR A 128 -13.01 8.08 -4.44
C THR A 128 -11.79 7.35 -5.00
N GLY A 129 -10.83 6.99 -4.16
CA GLY A 129 -9.66 6.21 -4.57
C GLY A 129 -8.71 5.96 -3.42
N VAL A 130 -7.66 5.20 -3.69
CA VAL A 130 -6.56 4.94 -2.74
C VAL A 130 -5.22 5.15 -3.41
N ASP A 131 -4.25 5.68 -2.68
CA ASP A 131 -2.84 5.67 -3.09
C ASP A 131 -2.17 4.38 -2.64
N LEU A 132 -1.45 3.72 -3.56
CA LEU A 132 -0.53 2.65 -3.22
C LEU A 132 0.81 2.89 -3.90
N ALA A 133 1.85 3.09 -3.10
CA ALA A 133 3.22 3.37 -3.56
C ALA A 133 3.31 4.59 -4.50
N GLY A 134 2.58 5.67 -4.18
CA GLY A 134 2.62 6.94 -4.93
C GLY A 134 1.82 6.91 -6.23
N ARG A 135 0.91 5.94 -6.39
CA ARG A 135 -0.02 5.83 -7.52
C ARG A 135 -1.44 5.84 -7.01
N LEU A 136 -2.27 6.70 -7.59
CA LEU A 136 -3.70 6.73 -7.33
C LEU A 136 -4.41 5.59 -8.07
N PHE A 137 -5.26 4.88 -7.35
CA PHE A 137 -6.23 3.90 -7.84
C PHE A 137 -7.62 4.44 -7.56
N PRO A 138 -8.30 5.05 -8.55
CA PRO A 138 -9.69 5.43 -8.42
C PRO A 138 -10.55 4.25 -7.99
N ARG A 139 -11.55 4.51 -7.14
CA ARG A 139 -12.55 3.51 -6.77
C ARG A 139 -13.31 3.13 -8.03
N ALA A 140 -13.36 1.83 -8.32
CA ALA A 140 -14.13 1.33 -9.43
C ALA A 140 -15.62 1.64 -9.16
N GLY A 141 -16.26 2.32 -10.11
CA GLY A 141 -17.70 2.52 -10.08
C GLY A 141 -18.41 1.17 -10.04
N ARG A 142 -19.41 1.03 -9.18
CA ARG A 142 -20.36 -0.08 -9.27
C ARG A 142 -21.17 0.01 -10.56
#